data_AF-U2FUM1-F1
#
_entry.id   AF-U2FUM1-F1
#
_cell.length_a   1.000
_cell.length_b   1.000
_cell.length_c   1.000
_cell.angle_alpha   90.00
_cell.angle_beta   90.00
_cell.angle_gamma   90.00
#
_symmetry.space_group_name_H-M   'P 1'
#
loop_
_entity.id
_entity.type
_entity.pdbx_description
1 polymer ?
#
loop_
_entity_poly.entity_id
_entity_poly.type
_entity_poly.pdbx_seq_one_letter_code
_entity_poly.pdbx_strand_id
1 'polypeptide(L)'
;MELRDNWLPSVRSSLQMQAGLREIRINEYRVAAAATAADAAALEPLIESALADYRHAETEYQNLMTEPEERAAYADIQTLMPQYLEVDQQVRALAKAGKPVEALALVSGQSATIRKSIEKDIKTIVEVNVTGAAREGELASKAYSHAIALVIGVNVGAAVIALGVALMIARVLAKQLGGEPREAVALAGDIAAGNLRVMVRL
;
A
#
# COMPACT_ATOMS: atom_id res chain seq x y z
N MET A 1 -4.57 -2.22 6.36
CA MET A 1 -5.79 -2.36 5.54
C MET A 1 -5.70 -1.42 4.35
N GLU A 2 -5.40 -0.13 4.55
CA GLU A 2 -5.13 0.88 3.50
C GLU A 2 -4.32 0.41 2.29
N LEU A 3 -3.16 -0.25 2.47
CA LEU A 3 -2.36 -0.74 1.33
C LEU A 3 -3.13 -1.72 0.42
N ARG A 4 -3.87 -2.66 1.02
CA ARG A 4 -4.61 -3.70 0.30
C ARG A 4 -5.94 -3.18 -0.24
N ASP A 5 -6.61 -2.36 0.56
CA ASP A 5 -8.01 -2.01 0.35
C ASP A 5 -8.14 -0.70 -0.44
N ASN A 6 -7.09 0.13 -0.50
CA ASN A 6 -7.09 1.40 -1.23
C ASN A 6 -5.94 1.52 -2.25
N TRP A 7 -4.68 1.50 -1.78
CA TRP A 7 -3.54 1.86 -2.64
C TRP A 7 -3.29 0.88 -3.79
N LEU A 8 -3.31 -0.43 -3.53
CA LEU A 8 -3.13 -1.43 -4.60
C LEU A 8 -4.25 -1.38 -5.65
N PRO A 9 -5.55 -1.36 -5.27
CA PRO A 9 -6.63 -1.12 -6.21
C PRO A 9 -6.49 0.19 -6.99
N SER A 10 -6.01 1.27 -6.37
CA SER A 10 -5.81 2.58 -7.02
C SER A 10 -4.73 2.53 -8.10
N VAL A 11 -3.57 1.92 -7.79
CA VAL A 11 -2.50 1.72 -8.78
C VAL A 11 -2.99 0.83 -9.92
N ARG A 12 -3.71 -0.26 -9.61
CA ARG A 12 -4.24 -1.17 -10.63
C ARG A 12 -5.20 -0.48 -11.58
N SER A 13 -6.24 0.16 -11.03
CA SER A 13 -7.29 0.83 -11.82
C SER A 13 -6.73 1.98 -12.66
N SER A 14 -5.82 2.79 -12.11
CA SER A 14 -5.16 3.87 -12.87
C SER A 14 -4.28 3.35 -14.02
N LEU A 15 -3.56 2.24 -13.82
CA LEU A 15 -2.83 1.57 -14.91
C LEU A 15 -3.78 0.96 -15.97
N GLN A 16 -4.94 0.45 -15.56
CA GLN A 16 -5.96 -0.04 -16.48
C GLN A 16 -6.59 1.11 -17.29
N MET A 17 -6.82 2.29 -16.69
CA MET A 17 -7.19 3.50 -17.44
C MET A 17 -6.12 3.86 -18.47
N GLN A 18 -4.84 3.81 -18.09
CA GLN A 18 -3.73 4.06 -19.01
C GLN A 18 -3.73 3.08 -20.20
N ALA A 19 -3.96 1.80 -19.92
CA ALA A 19 -4.03 0.75 -20.93
C ALA A 19 -5.23 0.97 -21.87
N GLY A 20 -6.42 1.24 -21.32
CA GLY A 20 -7.62 1.55 -22.10
C GLY A 20 -7.42 2.75 -23.03
N LEU A 21 -6.83 3.84 -22.53
CA LEU A 21 -6.51 5.02 -23.36
C LEU A 21 -5.56 4.68 -24.51
N ARG A 22 -4.56 3.84 -24.26
CA ARG A 22 -3.61 3.38 -25.30
C ARG A 22 -4.30 2.50 -26.34
N GLU A 23 -5.19 1.63 -25.92
CA GLU A 23 -5.94 0.74 -26.81
C GLU A 23 -6.93 1.51 -27.67
N ILE A 24 -7.65 2.50 -27.11
CA ILE A 24 -8.48 3.46 -27.86
C ILE A 24 -7.64 4.10 -28.97
N ARG A 25 -6.47 4.64 -28.62
CA ARG A 25 -5.56 5.30 -29.57
C ARG A 25 -5.11 4.34 -30.69
N ILE A 26 -4.71 3.11 -30.36
CA ILE A 26 -4.28 2.12 -31.35
C ILE A 26 -5.40 1.87 -32.36
N ASN A 27 -6.63 1.68 -31.88
CA ASN A 27 -7.77 1.40 -32.74
C ASN A 27 -8.25 2.65 -33.53
N GLU A 28 -8.12 3.85 -32.97
CA GLU A 28 -8.29 5.12 -33.70
C GLU A 28 -7.36 5.22 -34.92
N TYR A 29 -6.05 4.94 -34.74
CA TYR A 29 -5.11 4.93 -35.86
C TYR A 29 -5.48 3.89 -36.92
N ARG A 30 -5.94 2.71 -36.50
CA ARG A 30 -6.37 1.66 -37.43
C ARG A 30 -7.61 2.08 -38.22
N VAL A 31 -8.58 2.74 -37.58
CA VAL A 31 -9.75 3.31 -38.27
C VAL A 31 -9.32 4.40 -39.25
N ALA A 32 -8.49 5.34 -38.81
CA ALA A 32 -8.03 6.44 -39.64
C ALA A 32 -7.20 5.98 -40.85
N ALA A 33 -6.43 4.91 -40.70
CA ALA A 33 -5.58 4.32 -41.75
C ALA A 33 -6.27 3.21 -42.56
N ALA A 34 -7.56 2.94 -42.33
CA ALA A 34 -8.28 1.87 -43.02
C ALA A 34 -8.32 2.10 -44.54
N ALA A 35 -8.18 1.01 -45.31
CA ALA A 35 -8.11 1.07 -46.77
C ALA A 35 -9.48 1.42 -47.41
N THR A 36 -10.57 0.98 -46.78
CA THR A 36 -11.93 1.24 -47.24
C THR A 36 -12.82 1.70 -46.09
N ALA A 37 -13.94 2.36 -46.42
CA ALA A 37 -14.95 2.74 -45.44
C ALA A 37 -15.56 1.51 -44.72
N ALA A 38 -15.64 0.37 -45.40
CA ALA A 38 -16.10 -0.89 -44.81
C ALA A 38 -15.11 -1.42 -43.77
N ASP A 39 -13.81 -1.36 -44.05
CA ASP A 39 -12.77 -1.74 -43.09
C ASP A 39 -12.77 -0.82 -41.87
N ALA A 40 -12.93 0.50 -42.09
CA ALA A 40 -13.06 1.47 -41.01
C ALA A 40 -14.24 1.15 -40.09
N ALA A 41 -15.43 0.90 -40.67
CA ALA A 41 -16.63 0.55 -39.92
C ALA A 41 -16.48 -0.76 -39.13
N ALA A 42 -15.78 -1.76 -39.69
CA ALA A 42 -15.52 -3.03 -39.01
C ALA A 42 -14.61 -2.91 -37.78
N LEU A 43 -13.82 -1.83 -37.68
CA LEU A 43 -12.89 -1.57 -36.58
C LEU A 43 -13.48 -0.74 -35.45
N GLU A 44 -14.57 0.00 -35.68
CA GLU A 44 -15.21 0.84 -34.64
C GLU A 44 -15.58 0.09 -33.35
N PRO A 45 -16.09 -1.17 -33.39
CA PRO A 45 -16.39 -1.92 -32.18
C PRO A 45 -15.16 -2.13 -31.27
N LEU A 46 -13.95 -2.14 -31.83
CA LEU A 46 -12.72 -2.27 -31.04
C LEU A 46 -12.45 -1.01 -30.21
N ILE A 47 -12.78 0.17 -30.75
CA ILE A 47 -12.66 1.42 -29.99
C ILE A 47 -13.71 1.45 -28.88
N GLU A 48 -14.96 1.04 -29.17
CA GLU A 48 -16.01 0.98 -28.15
C GLU A 48 -15.67 -0.01 -27.03
N SER A 49 -15.10 -1.17 -27.37
CA SER A 49 -14.60 -2.14 -26.40
C SER A 49 -13.52 -1.51 -25.49
N ALA A 50 -12.52 -0.86 -26.08
CA ALA A 50 -11.45 -0.22 -25.32
C ALA A 50 -11.95 0.94 -24.44
N LEU A 51 -12.95 1.69 -24.92
CA LEU A 51 -13.61 2.74 -24.15
C LEU A 51 -14.42 2.17 -22.98
N ALA A 52 -15.08 1.02 -23.15
CA ALA A 52 -15.76 0.34 -22.07
C ALA A 52 -14.77 -0.11 -20.98
N ASP A 53 -13.63 -0.68 -21.36
CA ASP A 53 -12.56 -1.07 -20.44
C ASP A 53 -12.00 0.14 -19.68
N TYR A 54 -11.74 1.24 -20.39
CA TYR A 54 -11.32 2.51 -19.77
C TYR A 54 -12.36 2.99 -18.73
N ARG A 55 -13.64 3.05 -19.10
CA ARG A 55 -14.72 3.55 -18.22
C ARG A 55 -14.93 2.64 -17.01
N HIS A 56 -14.77 1.34 -17.18
CA HIS A 56 -14.84 0.39 -16.09
C HIS A 56 -13.72 0.67 -15.07
N ALA A 57 -12.48 0.78 -15.53
CA ALA A 57 -11.34 1.11 -14.68
C ALA A 57 -11.49 2.49 -14.02
N GLU A 58 -12.00 3.49 -14.76
CA GLU A 58 -12.29 4.82 -14.23
C GLU A 58 -13.33 4.77 -13.11
N THR A 59 -14.38 3.97 -13.26
CA THR A 59 -15.42 3.78 -12.24
C THR A 59 -14.87 3.12 -10.98
N GLU A 60 -13.99 2.12 -11.12
CA GLU A 60 -13.29 1.52 -9.98
C GLU A 60 -12.44 2.58 -9.24
N TYR A 61 -11.72 3.40 -9.99
CA TYR A 61 -10.80 4.40 -9.46
C TYR A 61 -11.50 5.55 -8.70
N GLN A 62 -12.71 5.96 -9.12
CA GLN A 62 -13.45 7.08 -8.54
C GLN A 62 -13.57 7.07 -7.01
N ASN A 63 -13.73 5.87 -6.42
CA ASN A 63 -13.96 5.72 -4.99
C ASN A 63 -12.67 5.52 -4.17
N LEU A 64 -11.52 5.51 -4.83
CA LEU A 64 -10.22 5.19 -4.21
C LEU A 64 -9.32 6.43 -4.04
N MET A 65 -9.71 7.56 -4.64
CA MET A 65 -8.99 8.82 -4.48
C MET A 65 -8.98 9.26 -3.01
N THR A 66 -7.79 9.47 -2.48
CA THR A 66 -7.53 9.94 -1.11
C THR A 66 -6.73 11.24 -1.08
N GLU A 67 -5.86 11.49 -2.06
CA GLU A 67 -4.96 12.64 -2.09
C GLU A 67 -5.52 13.80 -2.96
N PRO A 68 -5.19 15.08 -2.67
CA PRO A 68 -5.68 16.22 -3.45
C PRO A 68 -5.17 16.26 -4.89
N GLU A 69 -3.93 15.85 -5.11
CA GLU A 69 -3.23 15.92 -6.40
C GLU A 69 -3.88 15.01 -7.44
N GLU A 70 -4.25 13.79 -7.03
CA GLU A 70 -4.94 12.85 -7.91
C GLU A 70 -6.38 13.27 -8.22
N ARG A 71 -7.07 13.94 -7.27
CA ARG A 71 -8.39 14.53 -7.52
C ARG A 71 -8.34 15.64 -8.56
N ALA A 72 -7.30 16.47 -8.51
CA ALA A 72 -7.11 17.54 -9.49
C ALA A 72 -6.83 16.97 -10.89
N ALA A 73 -5.92 15.99 -10.99
CA ALA A 73 -5.64 15.29 -12.24
C ALA A 73 -6.89 14.59 -12.79
N TYR A 74 -7.67 13.92 -11.93
CA TYR A 74 -8.92 13.27 -12.32
C TYR A 74 -9.96 14.28 -12.85
N ALA A 75 -10.10 15.43 -12.22
CA ALA A 75 -11.02 16.48 -12.68
C ALA A 75 -10.64 17.02 -14.08
N ASP A 76 -9.34 17.13 -14.38
CA ASP A 76 -8.87 17.52 -15.72
C ASP A 76 -9.19 16.42 -16.75
N ILE A 77 -8.96 15.15 -16.41
CA ILE A 77 -9.37 14.00 -17.25
C ILE A 77 -10.87 14.05 -17.58
N GLN A 78 -11.73 14.30 -16.59
CA GLN A 78 -13.18 14.41 -16.79
C GLN A 78 -13.57 15.55 -17.74
N THR A 79 -12.74 16.58 -17.83
CA THR A 79 -12.93 17.71 -18.75
C THR A 79 -12.40 17.40 -20.16
N LEU A 80 -11.26 16.72 -20.25
CA LEU A 80 -10.55 16.44 -21.50
C LEU A 80 -11.09 15.21 -22.24
N MET A 81 -11.55 14.18 -21.53
CA MET A 81 -12.01 12.93 -22.15
C MET A 81 -13.22 13.15 -23.09
N PRO A 82 -14.25 13.93 -22.74
CA PRO A 82 -15.33 14.24 -23.68
C PRO A 82 -14.84 14.93 -24.95
N GLN A 83 -13.89 15.87 -24.82
CA GLN A 83 -13.31 16.57 -25.97
C GLN A 83 -12.49 15.63 -26.86
N TYR A 84 -11.74 14.71 -26.24
CA TYR A 84 -11.02 13.67 -26.95
C TYR A 84 -11.96 12.79 -27.78
N LEU A 85 -13.07 12.35 -27.18
CA LEU A 85 -14.09 11.52 -27.86
C LEU A 85 -14.84 12.26 -28.96
N GLU A 86 -15.00 13.58 -28.84
CA GLU A 86 -15.56 14.40 -29.94
C GLU A 86 -14.62 14.42 -31.16
N VAL A 87 -13.31 14.52 -30.95
CA VAL A 87 -12.34 14.43 -32.05
C VAL A 87 -12.30 13.02 -32.65
N ASP A 88 -12.36 11.97 -31.82
CA ASP A 88 -12.47 10.57 -32.27
C ASP A 88 -13.70 10.36 -33.18
N GLN A 89 -14.87 10.92 -32.82
CA GLN A 89 -16.05 10.86 -33.69
C GLN A 89 -15.81 11.51 -35.07
N GLN A 90 -15.10 12.64 -35.11
CA GLN A 90 -14.73 13.28 -36.37
C GLN A 90 -13.76 12.42 -37.20
N VAL A 91 -12.77 11.79 -36.55
CA VAL A 91 -11.85 10.85 -37.19
C VAL A 91 -12.62 9.70 -37.85
N ARG A 92 -13.54 9.07 -37.11
CA ARG A 92 -14.37 7.98 -37.61
C ARG A 92 -15.28 8.41 -38.76
N ALA A 93 -15.87 9.60 -38.68
CA ALA A 93 -16.67 10.15 -39.76
C ALA A 93 -15.86 10.37 -41.05
N LEU A 94 -14.63 10.89 -40.94
CA LEU A 94 -13.72 11.06 -42.06
C LEU A 94 -13.29 9.72 -42.66
N ALA A 95 -12.97 8.73 -41.82
CA ALA A 95 -12.63 7.38 -42.27
C ALA A 95 -13.79 6.74 -43.06
N LYS A 96 -15.03 6.84 -42.55
CA LYS A 96 -16.24 6.39 -43.25
C LYS A 96 -16.52 7.14 -44.55
N ALA A 97 -16.10 8.40 -44.65
CA ALA A 97 -16.20 9.21 -45.85
C ALA A 97 -15.08 8.92 -46.88
N GLY A 98 -14.19 7.95 -46.61
CA GLY A 98 -13.07 7.63 -47.50
C GLY A 98 -11.98 8.72 -47.51
N LYS A 99 -11.81 9.45 -46.41
CA LYS A 99 -10.86 10.55 -46.23
C LYS A 99 -9.77 10.21 -45.20
N PRO A 100 -8.90 9.22 -45.47
CA PRO A 100 -7.92 8.74 -44.48
C PRO A 100 -6.81 9.76 -44.18
N VAL A 101 -6.47 10.64 -45.14
CA VAL A 101 -5.44 11.67 -44.94
C VAL A 101 -5.91 12.70 -43.90
N GLU A 102 -7.14 13.17 -44.02
CA GLU A 102 -7.76 14.11 -43.09
C GLU A 102 -8.01 13.45 -41.72
N ALA A 103 -8.44 12.18 -41.70
CA ALA A 103 -8.59 11.42 -40.47
C ALA A 103 -7.26 11.31 -39.71
N LEU A 104 -6.17 10.92 -40.40
CA LEU A 104 -4.84 10.82 -39.80
C LEU A 104 -4.28 12.17 -39.33
N ALA A 105 -4.64 13.27 -40.00
CA ALA A 105 -4.27 14.62 -39.58
C ALA A 105 -4.92 14.99 -38.23
N LEU A 106 -6.20 14.65 -38.02
CA LEU A 106 -6.87 14.84 -36.73
C LEU A 106 -6.26 13.97 -35.63
N VAL A 107 -6.03 12.68 -35.91
CA VAL A 107 -5.40 11.75 -34.95
C VAL A 107 -4.02 12.26 -34.52
N SER A 108 -3.21 12.74 -35.47
CA SER A 108 -1.83 13.18 -35.21
C SER A 108 -1.73 14.61 -34.66
N GLY A 109 -2.78 15.41 -34.80
CA GLY A 109 -2.84 16.81 -34.37
C GLY A 109 -3.63 17.01 -33.08
N GLN A 110 -4.92 17.37 -33.23
CA GLN A 110 -5.78 17.74 -32.11
C GLN A 110 -5.99 16.58 -31.12
N SER A 111 -6.35 15.39 -31.63
CA SER A 111 -6.55 14.19 -30.79
C SER A 111 -5.26 13.87 -30.01
N ALA A 112 -4.10 13.86 -30.68
CA ALA A 112 -2.81 13.63 -30.02
C ALA A 112 -2.49 14.65 -28.91
N THR A 113 -2.92 15.90 -29.04
CA THR A 113 -2.68 16.95 -28.05
C THR A 113 -3.53 16.72 -26.80
N ILE A 114 -4.84 16.53 -26.95
CA ILE A 114 -5.76 16.25 -25.82
C ILE A 114 -5.34 14.96 -25.12
N ARG A 115 -5.06 13.91 -25.88
CA ARG A 115 -4.62 12.60 -25.36
C ARG A 115 -3.34 12.70 -24.54
N LYS A 116 -2.37 13.53 -24.94
CA LYS A 116 -1.12 13.72 -24.19
C LYS A 116 -1.38 14.36 -22.82
N SER A 117 -2.35 15.28 -22.73
CA SER A 117 -2.78 15.85 -21.45
C SER A 117 -3.42 14.77 -20.58
N ILE A 118 -4.39 14.01 -21.11
CA ILE A 118 -5.00 12.88 -20.37
C ILE A 118 -3.95 11.87 -19.90
N GLU A 119 -2.99 11.49 -20.77
CA GLU A 119 -1.91 10.56 -20.41
C GLU A 119 -1.01 11.11 -19.29
N LYS A 120 -0.75 12.43 -19.29
CA LYS A 120 0.00 13.09 -18.21
C LYS A 120 -0.77 13.05 -16.90
N ASP A 121 -2.07 13.26 -16.91
CA ASP A 121 -2.90 13.26 -15.71
C ASP A 121 -3.04 11.85 -15.14
N ILE A 122 -3.26 10.84 -15.99
CA ILE A 122 -3.23 9.42 -15.58
C ILE A 122 -1.86 9.08 -14.98
N LYS A 123 -0.77 9.53 -15.59
CA LYS A 123 0.58 9.33 -15.04
C LYS A 123 0.73 9.96 -13.65
N THR A 124 0.20 11.17 -13.46
CA THR A 124 0.20 11.87 -12.17
C THR A 124 -0.55 11.06 -11.11
N ILE A 125 -1.75 10.56 -11.46
CA ILE A 125 -2.53 9.66 -10.61
C ILE A 125 -1.72 8.41 -10.21
N VAL A 126 -1.08 7.74 -11.18
CA VAL A 126 -0.26 6.55 -10.92
C VAL A 126 0.89 6.88 -9.96
N GLU A 127 1.60 7.98 -10.19
CA GLU A 127 2.74 8.40 -9.36
C GLU A 127 2.32 8.71 -7.92
N VAL A 128 1.21 9.43 -7.73
CA VAL A 128 0.64 9.72 -6.40
C VAL A 128 0.32 8.41 -5.67
N ASN A 129 -0.36 7.48 -6.33
CA ASN A 129 -0.76 6.22 -5.71
C ASN A 129 0.40 5.27 -5.41
N VAL A 130 1.40 5.19 -6.30
CA VAL A 130 2.63 4.43 -6.04
C VAL A 130 3.40 5.02 -4.85
N THR A 131 3.48 6.36 -4.78
CA THR A 131 4.17 7.05 -3.67
C THR A 131 3.42 6.85 -2.35
N GLY A 132 2.09 6.97 -2.35
CA GLY A 132 1.24 6.69 -1.20
C GLY A 132 1.36 5.24 -0.72
N ALA A 133 1.31 4.28 -1.64
CA ALA A 133 1.52 2.86 -1.35
C ALA A 133 2.88 2.60 -0.66
N ALA A 134 3.95 3.19 -1.18
CA ALA A 134 5.29 3.05 -0.61
C ALA A 134 5.38 3.63 0.81
N ARG A 135 4.78 4.82 1.02
CA ARG A 135 4.71 5.48 2.33
C ARG A 135 3.98 4.62 3.36
N GLU A 136 2.81 4.08 3.00
CA GLU A 136 2.06 3.17 3.87
C GLU A 136 2.81 1.87 4.16
N GLY A 137 3.53 1.33 3.18
CA GLY A 137 4.39 0.16 3.37
C GLY A 137 5.47 0.40 4.43
N GLU A 138 6.13 1.57 4.39
CA GLU A 138 7.14 1.96 5.37
C GLU A 138 6.53 2.15 6.77
N LEU A 139 5.38 2.80 6.87
CA LEU A 139 4.66 2.99 8.14
C LEU A 139 4.25 1.65 8.76
N ALA A 140 3.72 0.72 7.96
CA ALA A 140 3.36 -0.62 8.41
C ALA A 140 4.59 -1.39 8.92
N SER A 141 5.73 -1.28 8.23
CA SER A 141 7.00 -1.89 8.66
C SER A 141 7.47 -1.35 10.01
N LYS A 142 7.48 -0.01 10.19
CA LYS A 142 7.86 0.63 11.46
C LYS A 142 6.93 0.23 12.61
N ALA A 143 5.63 0.20 12.37
CA ALA A 143 4.63 -0.20 13.36
C ALA A 143 4.83 -1.66 13.78
N TYR A 144 5.11 -2.56 12.83
CA TYR A 144 5.42 -3.96 13.11
C TYR A 144 6.68 -4.10 13.99
N SER A 145 7.79 -3.42 13.63
CA SER A 145 9.01 -3.43 14.44
C SER A 145 8.78 -2.90 15.85
N HIS A 146 7.99 -1.83 16.01
CA HIS A 146 7.60 -1.31 17.34
C HIS A 146 6.78 -2.32 18.13
N ALA A 147 5.81 -2.99 17.51
CA ALA A 147 5.00 -4.01 18.17
C ALA A 147 5.87 -5.17 18.67
N ILE A 148 6.83 -5.64 17.85
CA ILE A 148 7.79 -6.68 18.25
C ILE A 148 8.67 -6.19 19.41
N ALA A 149 9.18 -4.96 19.34
CA ALA A 149 9.99 -4.39 20.42
C ALA A 149 9.20 -4.30 21.74
N LEU A 150 7.93 -3.92 21.69
CA LEU A 150 7.03 -3.90 22.86
C LEU A 150 6.81 -5.30 23.42
N VAL A 151 6.52 -6.30 22.58
CA VAL A 151 6.36 -7.69 23.01
C VAL A 151 7.63 -8.21 23.68
N ILE A 152 8.81 -7.94 23.11
CA ILE A 152 10.09 -8.31 23.71
C ILE A 152 10.27 -7.60 25.05
N GLY A 153 10.02 -6.28 25.11
CA GLY A 153 10.16 -5.48 26.33
C GLY A 153 9.27 -5.96 27.47
N VAL A 154 8.00 -6.28 27.18
CA VAL A 154 7.05 -6.82 28.16
C VAL A 154 7.52 -8.19 28.67
N ASN A 155 7.98 -9.08 27.80
CA ASN A 155 8.47 -10.40 28.20
C ASN A 155 9.74 -10.31 29.05
N VAL A 156 10.70 -9.49 28.65
CA VAL A 156 11.93 -9.26 29.43
C VAL A 156 11.60 -8.64 30.78
N GLY A 157 10.71 -7.64 30.82
CA GLY A 157 10.25 -7.03 32.07
C GLY A 157 9.59 -8.03 33.01
N ALA A 158 8.70 -8.88 32.49
CA ALA A 158 8.06 -9.94 33.26
C ALA A 158 9.08 -10.95 33.82
N ALA A 159 10.07 -11.35 33.01
CA ALA A 159 11.14 -12.26 33.45
C ALA A 159 12.01 -11.65 34.56
N VAL A 160 12.37 -10.36 34.44
CA VAL A 160 13.14 -9.63 35.46
C VAL A 160 12.36 -9.52 36.77
N ILE A 161 11.07 -9.20 36.70
CA ILE A 161 10.19 -9.14 37.89
C ILE A 161 10.10 -10.53 38.55
N ALA A 162 9.87 -11.58 37.76
CA ALA A 162 9.79 -12.95 38.28
C ALA A 162 11.10 -13.37 38.97
N LEU A 163 12.24 -13.08 38.36
CA LEU A 163 13.56 -13.34 38.95
C LEU A 163 13.76 -12.54 40.24
N GLY A 164 13.39 -11.26 40.26
CA GLY A 164 13.48 -10.40 41.44
C GLY A 164 12.65 -10.95 42.61
N VAL A 165 11.42 -11.37 42.35
CA VAL A 165 10.54 -12.02 43.34
C VAL A 165 11.15 -13.34 43.83
N ALA A 166 11.65 -14.19 42.93
CA ALA A 166 12.29 -15.45 43.30
C ALA A 166 13.51 -15.25 44.22
N LEU A 167 14.38 -14.28 43.89
CA LEU A 167 15.54 -13.93 44.71
C LEU A 167 15.14 -13.34 46.07
N MET A 168 14.07 -12.53 46.12
CA MET A 168 13.54 -12.00 47.37
C MET A 168 13.04 -13.13 48.29
N ILE A 169 12.25 -14.05 47.75
CA ILE A 169 11.75 -15.22 48.48
C ILE A 169 12.93 -16.07 49.00
N ALA A 170 13.89 -16.38 48.13
CA ALA A 170 15.07 -17.16 48.49
C ALA A 170 15.86 -16.52 49.65
N ARG A 171 16.04 -15.19 49.64
CA ARG A 171 16.71 -14.45 50.72
C ARG A 171 15.92 -14.48 52.04
N VAL A 172 14.60 -14.34 51.98
CA VAL A 172 13.74 -14.39 53.19
C VAL A 172 13.80 -15.78 53.81
N LEU A 173 13.65 -16.84 53.01
CA LEU A 173 13.75 -18.22 53.49
C LEU A 173 15.14 -18.52 54.06
N ALA A 174 16.22 -18.08 53.41
CA ALA A 174 17.58 -18.25 53.92
C ALA A 174 17.81 -17.55 55.27
N LYS A 175 17.19 -16.38 55.49
CA LYS A 175 17.24 -15.69 56.80
C LYS A 175 16.40 -16.38 57.87
N GLN A 176 15.23 -16.92 57.52
CA GLN A 176 14.31 -17.55 58.48
C GLN A 176 14.74 -18.97 58.88
N LEU A 177 15.27 -19.75 57.94
CA LEU A 177 15.76 -21.11 58.18
C LEU A 177 17.21 -21.13 58.69
N GLY A 178 17.92 -20.01 58.54
CA GLY A 178 19.31 -19.82 58.94
C GLY A 178 19.46 -18.91 60.15
N GLY A 179 18.84 -19.26 61.29
CA GLY A 179 19.40 -18.85 62.59
C GLY A 179 20.90 -19.09 62.53
N GLU A 180 21.68 -18.05 62.82
CA GLU A 180 22.95 -17.79 62.13
C GLU A 180 23.79 -19.06 61.98
N PRO A 181 24.23 -19.46 60.76
CA PRO A 181 25.10 -20.63 60.61
C PRO A 181 26.31 -20.56 61.53
N ARG A 182 26.75 -19.34 61.86
CA ARG A 182 27.81 -19.08 62.84
C ARG A 182 27.38 -19.36 64.29
N GLU A 183 26.17 -19.01 64.71
CA GLU A 183 25.66 -19.36 66.04
C GLU A 183 25.42 -20.87 66.17
N ALA A 184 24.83 -21.52 65.17
CA ALA A 184 24.63 -22.95 65.19
C ALA A 184 25.96 -23.73 65.14
N VAL A 185 26.92 -23.28 64.33
CA VAL A 185 28.27 -23.88 64.27
C VAL A 185 29.09 -23.55 65.52
N ALA A 186 28.97 -22.35 66.09
CA ALA A 186 29.63 -21.99 67.35
C ALA A 186 29.04 -22.77 68.53
N LEU A 187 27.71 -22.92 68.60
CA LEU A 187 27.03 -23.74 69.59
C LEU A 187 27.42 -25.22 69.45
N ALA A 188 27.46 -25.76 68.22
CA ALA A 188 27.92 -27.12 67.97
C ALA A 188 29.41 -27.30 68.32
N GLY A 189 30.24 -26.28 68.06
CA GLY A 189 31.67 -26.26 68.44
C GLY A 189 31.88 -26.19 69.95
N ASP A 190 31.12 -25.36 70.67
CA ASP A 190 31.15 -25.25 72.13
C ASP A 190 30.68 -26.55 72.80
N ILE A 191 29.64 -27.19 72.26
CA ILE A 191 29.16 -28.50 72.73
C ILE A 191 30.21 -29.59 72.44
N ALA A 192 30.84 -29.61 71.26
CA ALA A 192 31.90 -30.55 70.91
C ALA A 192 33.18 -30.34 71.74
N ALA A 193 33.44 -29.11 72.18
CA ALA A 193 34.50 -28.75 73.13
C ALA A 193 34.12 -29.03 74.60
N GLY A 194 32.92 -29.58 74.86
CA GLY A 194 32.48 -30.02 76.18
C GLY A 194 31.80 -28.95 77.04
N ASN A 195 31.54 -27.75 76.50
CA ASN A 195 30.83 -26.69 77.20
C ASN A 195 29.32 -26.83 77.02
N LEU A 196 28.66 -27.55 77.93
CA LEU A 196 27.21 -27.81 77.91
C LEU A 196 26.37 -26.72 78.61
N ARG A 197 26.97 -25.61 79.05
CA ARG A 197 26.26 -24.53 79.76
C ARG A 197 25.70 -23.45 78.83
N VAL A 198 25.70 -23.69 77.52
CA VAL A 198 25.25 -22.67 76.57
C VAL A 198 23.73 -22.49 76.67
N MET A 199 23.31 -21.26 76.96
CA MET A 199 21.90 -20.89 77.06
C MET A 199 21.30 -20.78 75.65
N VAL A 200 20.43 -21.72 75.30
CA VAL A 200 19.54 -21.59 74.16
C VAL A 200 18.44 -20.61 74.55
N ARG A 201 18.50 -19.37 74.05
CA ARG A 201 17.37 -18.46 74.12
C ARG A 201 16.39 -18.85 73.01
N LEU A 202 15.25 -19.41 73.45
CA LEU A 202 14.06 -19.60 72.63
C LEU A 202 13.42 -18.26 72.28
#